data_AF-G8FVX2-F1
#
_entry.id   AF-G8FVX2-F1
#
_cell.length_a   1.000
_cell.length_b   1.000
_cell.length_c   1.000
_cell.angle_alpha   90.00
_cell.angle_beta   90.00
_cell.angle_gamma   90.00
#
_symmetry.space_group_name_H-M   'P 1'
#
loop_
_entity.id
_entity.type
_entity.pdbx_description
1 polymer ?
#
loop_
_entity_poly.entity_id
_entity_poly.type
_entity_poly.pdbx_seq_one_letter_code
_entity_poly.pdbx_strand_id
1 'polypeptide(L)'
;EERGLIVFPSNAQLSLRARGMTPATLRRHLGVLVEAGLILRKDSPNGKRYARRDRAGTVGEAFGFSVAPLLARAVEIENLAAQAVADRELLRAIRERLTICRRDISKLIATALEEEVSGDWEGISVMFRTLLARIPRVATAEELAPLVDEMGLLRAEIVNLLERQIKT
;
A
#
# COMPACT_ATOMS: atom_id res chain seq x y z
N GLU A 1 31.53 -6.77 -12.94
CA GLU A 1 31.30 -7.27 -14.31
C GLU A 1 29.86 -7.00 -14.75
N GLU A 2 29.63 -5.98 -15.59
CA GLU A 2 28.28 -5.63 -16.09
C GLU A 2 27.79 -6.52 -17.22
N ARG A 3 28.67 -7.34 -17.82
CA ARG A 3 28.36 -8.14 -19.03
C ARG A 3 27.30 -9.23 -18.79
N GLY A 4 27.16 -9.70 -17.55
CA GLY A 4 26.16 -10.71 -17.17
C GLY A 4 24.74 -10.17 -16.94
N LEU A 5 24.56 -8.85 -16.93
CA LEU A 5 23.29 -8.21 -16.56
C LEU A 5 22.54 -7.62 -17.76
N ILE A 6 22.96 -7.94 -18.99
CA ILE A 6 22.27 -7.53 -20.21
C ILE A 6 21.43 -8.68 -20.76
N VAL A 7 20.13 -8.48 -20.80
CA VAL A 7 19.17 -9.42 -21.39
C VAL A 7 18.73 -8.93 -22.77
N PHE A 8 18.57 -9.86 -23.72
CA PHE A 8 18.25 -9.54 -25.11
C PHE A 8 16.99 -10.25 -25.63
N PRO A 9 15.83 -10.15 -24.92
CA PRO A 9 14.61 -10.83 -25.34
C PRO A 9 14.00 -10.17 -26.59
N SER A 10 13.45 -10.99 -27.50
CA SER A 10 12.70 -10.46 -28.64
C SER A 10 11.36 -9.87 -28.17
N ASN A 11 10.81 -8.90 -28.93
CA ASN A 11 9.49 -8.34 -28.60
C ASN A 11 8.38 -9.41 -28.63
N ALA A 12 8.50 -10.42 -29.49
CA ALA A 12 7.56 -11.54 -29.53
C ALA A 12 7.62 -12.36 -28.21
N GLN A 13 8.81 -12.66 -27.70
CA GLN A 13 8.97 -13.35 -26.42
C GLN A 13 8.46 -12.53 -25.24
N LEU A 14 8.75 -11.21 -25.23
CA LEU A 14 8.24 -10.31 -24.20
C LEU A 14 6.72 -10.24 -24.24
N SER A 15 6.13 -10.08 -25.43
CA SER A 15 4.67 -10.06 -25.63
C SER A 15 4.02 -11.34 -25.11
N LEU A 16 4.56 -12.51 -25.50
CA LEU A 16 4.05 -13.81 -25.04
C LEU A 16 4.07 -13.93 -23.51
N ARG A 17 5.18 -13.58 -22.86
CA ARG A 17 5.29 -13.62 -21.39
C ARG A 17 4.45 -12.55 -20.69
N ALA A 18 4.20 -11.44 -21.35
CA ALA A 18 3.32 -10.37 -20.90
C ALA A 18 1.86 -10.59 -21.36
N ARG A 19 1.41 -11.86 -21.45
CA ARG A 19 0.02 -12.25 -21.77
C ARG A 19 -0.48 -11.71 -23.12
N GLY A 20 0.36 -11.76 -24.15
CA GLY A 20 0.00 -11.32 -25.51
C GLY A 20 -0.05 -9.80 -25.69
N MET A 21 0.64 -9.04 -24.84
CA MET A 21 0.66 -7.58 -24.92
C MET A 21 1.05 -7.08 -26.31
N THR A 22 0.28 -6.14 -26.86
CA THR A 22 0.54 -5.60 -28.20
C THR A 22 1.91 -4.88 -28.26
N PRO A 23 2.55 -4.81 -29.44
CA PRO A 23 3.85 -4.16 -29.57
C PRO A 23 3.88 -2.68 -29.14
N ALA A 24 2.78 -1.95 -29.31
CA ALA A 24 2.66 -0.55 -28.89
C ALA A 24 2.65 -0.43 -27.36
N THR A 25 1.79 -1.22 -26.70
CA THR A 25 1.70 -1.27 -25.24
C THR A 25 3.00 -1.75 -24.61
N LEU A 26 3.65 -2.77 -25.21
CA LEU A 26 4.95 -3.25 -24.76
C LEU A 26 6.03 -2.15 -24.81
N ARG A 27 6.12 -1.40 -25.91
CA ARG A 27 7.07 -0.27 -26.01
C ARG A 27 6.80 0.80 -24.95
N ARG A 28 5.53 1.11 -24.69
CA ARG A 28 5.12 2.06 -23.65
C ARG A 28 5.59 1.60 -22.27
N HIS A 29 5.29 0.36 -21.86
CA HIS A 29 5.71 -0.15 -20.55
C HIS A 29 7.23 -0.23 -20.42
N LEU A 30 7.94 -0.65 -21.47
CA LEU A 30 9.40 -0.62 -21.49
C LEU A 30 9.97 0.81 -21.38
N GLY A 31 9.25 1.82 -21.89
CA GLY A 31 9.58 3.23 -21.67
C GLY A 31 9.46 3.58 -20.19
N VAL A 32 8.32 3.26 -19.57
CA VAL A 32 8.08 3.50 -18.13
C VAL A 32 9.13 2.83 -17.24
N LEU A 33 9.56 1.60 -17.56
CA LEU A 33 10.62 0.91 -16.80
C LEU A 33 11.98 1.60 -16.92
N VAL A 34 12.26 2.24 -18.07
CA VAL A 34 13.48 3.03 -18.27
C VAL A 34 13.38 4.35 -17.53
N GLU A 35 12.25 5.05 -17.63
CA GLU A 35 11.98 6.31 -16.93
C GLU A 35 12.05 6.13 -15.41
N ALA A 36 11.54 5.00 -14.89
CA ALA A 36 11.63 4.64 -13.48
C ALA A 36 13.05 4.21 -13.03
N GLY A 37 14.00 4.11 -13.97
CA GLY A 37 15.37 3.70 -13.70
C GLY A 37 15.50 2.25 -13.25
N LEU A 38 14.56 1.37 -13.66
CA LEU A 38 14.62 -0.07 -13.36
C LEU A 38 15.44 -0.81 -14.40
N ILE A 39 15.35 -0.42 -15.67
CA ILE A 39 16.17 -0.99 -16.74
C ILE A 39 16.84 0.12 -17.55
N LEU A 40 17.98 -0.18 -18.16
CA LEU A 40 18.61 0.72 -19.13
C LEU A 40 18.58 0.08 -20.52
N ARG A 41 18.40 0.92 -21.55
CA ARG A 41 18.53 0.48 -22.94
C ARG A 41 19.98 0.54 -23.37
N LYS A 42 20.46 -0.59 -23.90
CA LYS A 42 21.72 -0.66 -24.63
C LYS A 42 21.40 -1.01 -26.07
N ASP A 43 21.15 0.03 -26.86
CA ASP A 43 20.75 -0.11 -28.24
C ASP A 43 21.92 -0.53 -29.13
N SER A 44 21.63 -1.34 -30.14
CA SER A 44 22.59 -1.72 -31.18
C SER A 44 22.44 -0.80 -32.40
N PRO A 45 23.45 -0.73 -33.28
CA PRO A 45 23.39 0.08 -34.50
C PRO A 45 22.22 -0.26 -35.44
N ASN A 46 21.67 -1.48 -35.37
CA ASN A 46 20.57 -1.93 -36.21
C ASN A 46 19.23 -2.04 -35.45
N GLY A 47 19.17 -1.58 -34.19
CA GLY A 47 17.98 -1.63 -33.35
C GLY A 47 17.56 -3.04 -32.89
N LYS A 48 18.35 -4.09 -33.19
CA LYS A 48 18.09 -5.46 -32.74
C LYS A 48 18.79 -5.76 -31.42
N ARG A 49 18.23 -6.66 -30.62
CA ARG A 49 18.82 -7.13 -29.35
C ARG A 49 19.54 -8.44 -29.60
N TYR A 50 20.84 -8.50 -29.30
CA TYR A 50 21.68 -9.69 -29.51
C TYR A 50 22.98 -9.59 -28.70
N ALA A 51 23.66 -10.73 -28.54
CA ALA A 51 25.00 -10.80 -27.97
C ALA A 51 26.00 -11.32 -29.02
N ARG A 52 27.16 -10.68 -29.12
CA ARG A 52 28.33 -11.15 -29.87
C ARG A 52 29.28 -11.85 -28.92
N ARG A 53 29.68 -13.05 -29.28
CA ARG A 53 30.77 -13.76 -28.59
C ARG A 53 32.11 -13.33 -29.19
N ASP A 54 33.13 -13.19 -28.36
CA ASP A 54 34.49 -12.99 -28.81
C ASP A 54 35.09 -14.28 -29.39
N ARG A 55 36.31 -14.19 -29.94
CA ARG A 55 37.00 -15.35 -30.54
C ARG A 55 37.30 -16.48 -29.55
N ALA A 56 37.21 -16.21 -28.24
CA ALA A 56 37.39 -17.19 -27.18
C ALA A 56 36.06 -17.80 -26.70
N GLY A 57 34.92 -17.43 -27.32
CA GLY A 57 33.59 -17.95 -26.97
C GLY A 57 32.91 -17.24 -25.80
N THR A 58 33.54 -16.21 -25.22
CA THR A 58 32.99 -15.41 -24.12
C THR A 58 32.06 -14.33 -24.68
N VAL A 59 31.05 -13.89 -23.94
CA VAL A 59 30.20 -12.77 -24.39
C VAL A 59 31.05 -11.50 -24.45
N GLY A 60 31.42 -11.08 -25.66
CA GLY A 60 32.22 -9.88 -25.90
C GLY A 60 31.39 -8.62 -25.75
N GLU A 61 30.26 -8.53 -26.47
CA GLU A 61 29.34 -7.40 -26.43
C GLU A 61 27.87 -7.85 -26.48
N ALA A 62 27.04 -7.37 -25.56
CA ALA A 62 25.60 -7.59 -25.57
C ALA A 62 24.83 -6.27 -25.77
N PHE A 63 23.74 -6.32 -26.53
CA PHE A 63 22.81 -5.22 -26.81
C PHE A 63 21.39 -5.66 -26.46
N GLY A 64 20.69 -4.87 -25.66
CA GLY A 64 19.42 -5.27 -25.04
C GLY A 64 19.04 -4.35 -23.88
N PHE A 65 18.50 -4.93 -22.81
CA PHE A 65 18.19 -4.23 -21.57
C PHE A 65 19.21 -4.59 -20.50
N SER A 66 19.84 -3.60 -19.89
CA SER A 66 20.61 -3.81 -18.67
C SER A 66 19.67 -3.82 -17.47
N VAL A 67 19.75 -4.87 -16.67
CA VAL A 67 19.07 -4.99 -15.36
C VAL A 67 20.01 -4.62 -14.20
N ALA A 68 21.22 -4.11 -14.49
CA ALA A 68 22.12 -3.61 -13.46
C ALA A 68 21.49 -2.57 -12.51
N PRO A 69 20.60 -1.66 -12.96
CA PRO A 69 19.93 -0.74 -12.03
C PRO A 69 19.06 -1.45 -11.00
N LEU A 70 18.36 -2.53 -11.38
CA LEU A 70 17.56 -3.33 -10.42
C LEU A 70 18.45 -3.93 -9.34
N LEU A 71 19.61 -4.48 -9.72
CA LEU A 71 20.54 -5.06 -8.75
C LEU A 71 21.14 -3.98 -7.84
N ALA A 72 21.55 -2.84 -8.41
CA ALA A 72 22.10 -1.72 -7.66
C ALA A 72 21.09 -1.12 -6.68
N ARG A 73 19.80 -1.12 -7.02
CA ARG A 73 18.70 -0.58 -6.21
C ARG A 73 17.93 -1.66 -5.44
N ALA A 74 18.42 -2.90 -5.40
CA ALA A 74 17.68 -4.01 -4.81
C ALA A 74 17.27 -3.71 -3.36
N VAL A 75 18.23 -3.26 -2.54
CA VAL A 75 18.00 -2.91 -1.13
C VAL A 75 17.00 -1.75 -0.98
N GLU A 76 17.10 -0.72 -1.83
CA GLU A 76 16.15 0.41 -1.83
C GLU A 76 14.72 -0.08 -2.12
N ILE A 77 14.56 -0.91 -3.14
CA ILE A 77 13.27 -1.46 -3.57
C ILE A 77 12.69 -2.37 -2.48
N GLU A 78 13.52 -3.23 -1.88
CA GLU A 78 13.12 -4.11 -0.77
C GLU A 78 12.63 -3.30 0.43
N ASN A 79 13.36 -2.24 0.81
CA ASN A 79 12.96 -1.35 1.89
C ASN A 79 11.64 -0.64 1.60
N LEU A 80 11.47 -0.11 0.38
CA LEU A 80 10.21 0.53 -0.04
C LEU A 80 9.05 -0.46 -0.04
N ALA A 81 9.27 -1.70 -0.47
CA ALA A 81 8.27 -2.76 -0.44
C ALA A 81 7.89 -3.13 1.00
N ALA A 82 8.88 -3.26 1.90
CA ALA A 82 8.64 -3.53 3.32
C ALA A 82 7.85 -2.40 3.98
N GLN A 83 8.20 -1.14 3.71
CA GLN A 83 7.46 0.01 4.22
C GLN A 83 6.02 0.02 3.70
N ALA A 84 5.82 -0.20 2.39
CA ALA A 84 4.48 -0.24 1.81
C ALA A 84 3.60 -1.36 2.39
N VAL A 85 4.19 -2.49 2.80
CA VAL A 85 3.47 -3.56 3.52
C VAL A 85 3.15 -3.10 4.95
N ALA A 86 4.12 -2.54 5.67
CA ALA A 86 3.92 -2.05 7.03
C ALA A 86 2.81 -0.97 7.10
N ASP A 87 2.80 -0.02 6.16
CA ASP A 87 1.78 1.04 6.08
C ASP A 87 0.38 0.48 5.84
N ARG A 88 0.27 -0.56 4.99
CA ARG A 88 -1.02 -1.24 4.73
C ARG A 88 -1.52 -1.98 5.96
N GLU A 89 -0.65 -2.68 6.67
CA GLU A 89 -1.02 -3.40 7.90
C GLU A 89 -1.39 -2.42 9.02
N LEU A 90 -0.65 -1.32 9.17
CA LEU A 90 -1.00 -0.25 10.12
C LEU A 90 -2.38 0.34 9.84
N LEU A 91 -2.64 0.70 8.58
CA LEU A 91 -3.95 1.23 8.17
C LEU A 91 -5.07 0.21 8.39
N ARG A 92 -4.82 -1.07 8.12
CA ARG A 92 -5.77 -2.16 8.39
C ARG A 92 -6.10 -2.24 9.88
N ALA A 93 -5.09 -2.28 10.75
CA ALA A 93 -5.26 -2.38 12.19
C ALA A 93 -6.03 -1.19 12.77
N ILE A 94 -5.73 0.03 12.31
CA ILE A 94 -6.45 1.25 12.74
C ILE A 94 -7.92 1.20 12.31
N ARG A 95 -8.22 0.78 11.07
CA ARG A 95 -9.61 0.63 10.59
C ARG A 95 -10.38 -0.42 11.36
N GLU A 96 -9.73 -1.52 11.72
CA GLU A 96 -10.32 -2.56 12.56
C GLU A 96 -10.68 -2.01 13.94
N ARG A 97 -9.72 -1.33 14.60
CA ARG A 97 -9.96 -0.65 15.89
C ARG A 97 -11.11 0.35 15.81
N LEU A 98 -11.16 1.17 14.75
CA LEU A 98 -12.24 2.13 14.52
C LEU A 98 -13.61 1.44 14.38
N THR A 99 -13.65 0.34 13.63
CA THR A 99 -14.88 -0.43 13.41
C THR A 99 -15.39 -1.04 14.71
N ILE A 100 -14.50 -1.61 15.51
CA ILE A 100 -14.82 -2.17 16.82
C ILE A 100 -15.34 -1.07 17.75
N CYS A 101 -14.58 0.03 17.88
CA CYS A 101 -14.93 1.11 18.79
C CYS A 101 -16.30 1.73 18.45
N ARG A 102 -16.56 1.95 17.15
CA ARG A 102 -17.87 2.42 16.67
C ARG A 102 -19.00 1.48 17.07
N ARG A 103 -18.81 0.17 16.88
CA ARG A 103 -19.82 -0.84 17.23
C ARG A 103 -20.07 -0.87 18.74
N ASP A 104 -19.02 -0.80 19.53
CA ASP A 104 -19.11 -0.80 20.99
C ASP A 104 -19.87 0.42 21.50
N ILE A 105 -19.50 1.63 21.06
CA ILE A 105 -20.18 2.87 21.47
C ILE A 105 -21.66 2.83 21.09
N SER A 106 -21.99 2.45 19.84
CA SER A 106 -23.39 2.34 19.40
C SER A 106 -24.19 1.36 20.27
N LYS A 107 -23.59 0.22 20.63
CA LYS A 107 -24.26 -0.76 21.50
C LYS A 107 -24.44 -0.25 22.92
N LEU A 108 -23.41 0.35 23.51
CA LEU A 108 -23.47 0.87 24.88
C LEU A 108 -24.54 1.96 25.00
N ILE A 109 -24.61 2.88 24.03
CA ILE A 109 -25.66 3.91 23.99
C ILE A 109 -27.04 3.26 23.85
N ALA A 110 -27.21 2.31 22.91
CA ALA A 110 -28.50 1.65 22.71
C ALA A 110 -28.97 0.92 23.97
N THR A 111 -28.11 0.14 24.61
CA THR A 111 -28.44 -0.56 25.87
C THR A 111 -28.75 0.41 27.00
N ALA A 112 -28.01 1.52 27.12
CA ALA A 112 -28.29 2.50 28.17
C ALA A 112 -29.66 3.17 28.02
N LEU A 113 -30.07 3.42 26.77
CA LEU A 113 -31.40 3.96 26.45
C LEU A 113 -32.51 2.92 26.68
N GLU A 114 -32.28 1.65 26.29
CA GLU A 114 -33.22 0.55 26.49
C GLU A 114 -33.46 0.24 27.98
N GLU A 115 -32.41 0.30 28.80
CA GLU A 115 -32.46 0.06 30.24
C GLU A 115 -32.80 1.35 31.05
N GLU A 116 -33.17 2.44 30.37
CA GLU A 116 -33.55 3.74 30.96
C GLU A 116 -32.52 4.27 31.98
N VAL A 117 -31.24 4.03 31.75
CA VAL A 117 -30.15 4.43 32.65
C VAL A 117 -30.07 5.96 32.71
N SER A 118 -29.94 6.53 33.90
CA SER A 118 -29.75 7.99 34.05
C SER A 118 -28.41 8.46 33.49
N GLY A 119 -28.43 9.45 32.59
CA GLY A 119 -27.23 10.03 31.99
C GLY A 119 -27.53 11.01 30.84
N ASP A 120 -26.53 11.81 30.46
CA ASP A 120 -26.59 12.68 29.28
C ASP A 120 -26.30 11.91 27.98
N TRP A 121 -27.19 10.96 27.66
CA TRP A 121 -27.05 10.11 26.46
C TRP A 121 -27.23 10.88 25.16
N GLU A 122 -27.96 12.00 25.17
CA GLU A 122 -28.11 12.87 24.00
C GLU A 122 -26.80 13.59 23.70
N GLY A 123 -26.15 14.18 24.70
CA GLY A 123 -24.83 14.81 24.54
C GLY A 123 -23.78 13.83 24.02
N ILE A 124 -23.74 12.61 24.60
CA ILE A 124 -22.86 11.52 24.14
C ILE A 124 -23.17 11.15 22.68
N SER A 125 -24.45 11.05 22.31
CA SER A 125 -24.86 10.72 20.94
C SER A 125 -24.51 11.81 19.92
N VAL A 126 -24.57 13.09 20.31
CA VAL A 126 -24.09 14.21 19.50
C VAL A 126 -22.58 14.12 19.29
N MET A 127 -21.81 13.89 20.36
CA MET A 127 -20.35 13.76 20.27
C MET A 127 -19.96 12.61 19.34
N PHE A 128 -20.61 11.46 19.49
CA PHE A 128 -20.39 10.29 18.64
C PHE A 128 -20.68 10.58 17.16
N ARG A 129 -21.81 11.26 16.85
CA ARG A 129 -22.15 11.66 15.48
C ARG A 129 -21.12 12.62 14.88
N THR A 130 -20.61 13.57 15.68
CA THR A 130 -19.55 14.50 15.25
C THR A 130 -18.26 13.75 14.89
N LEU A 131 -17.86 12.76 15.70
CA LEU A 131 -16.69 11.93 15.40
C LEU A 131 -16.88 11.12 14.11
N LEU A 132 -18.07 10.54 13.90
CA LEU A 132 -18.38 9.79 12.69
C LEU A 132 -18.34 10.66 11.43
N ALA A 133 -18.81 11.91 11.52
CA ALA A 133 -18.81 12.84 10.39
C ALA A 133 -17.40 13.24 9.93
N ARG A 134 -16.39 13.11 10.80
CA ARG A 134 -14.98 13.42 10.49
C ARG A 134 -14.25 12.29 9.77
N ILE A 135 -14.82 11.10 9.64
CA ILE A 135 -14.16 9.96 9.00
C ILE A 135 -14.08 10.18 7.47
N PRO A 136 -12.87 10.26 6.87
CA PRO A 136 -12.74 10.47 5.42
C PRO A 136 -13.19 9.26 4.59
N ARG A 137 -13.61 9.49 3.35
CA ARG A 137 -13.95 8.41 2.40
C ARG A 137 -12.73 7.60 1.98
N VAL A 138 -11.60 8.28 1.77
CA VAL A 138 -10.29 7.67 1.51
C VAL A 138 -9.39 8.16 2.63
N ALA A 139 -9.10 7.28 3.59
CA ALA A 139 -8.42 7.67 4.81
C ALA A 139 -7.06 6.99 4.93
N THR A 140 -6.09 7.76 5.40
CA THR A 140 -4.73 7.34 5.78
C THR A 140 -4.68 6.93 7.26
N ALA A 141 -3.58 6.28 7.66
CA ALA A 141 -3.37 5.89 9.05
C ALA A 141 -3.27 7.13 9.96
N GLU A 142 -2.60 8.18 9.50
CA GLU A 142 -2.39 9.44 10.23
C GLU A 142 -3.70 10.18 10.49
N GLU A 143 -4.63 10.17 9.54
CA GLU A 143 -5.95 10.80 9.71
C GLU A 143 -6.87 10.01 10.65
N LEU A 144 -6.79 8.67 10.62
CA LEU A 144 -7.67 7.82 11.42
C LEU A 144 -7.17 7.58 12.85
N ALA A 145 -5.86 7.59 13.09
CA ALA A 145 -5.29 7.41 14.42
C ALA A 145 -5.89 8.34 15.49
N PRO A 146 -5.94 9.68 15.31
CA PRO A 146 -6.53 10.57 16.31
C PRO A 146 -8.03 10.31 16.50
N LEU A 147 -8.77 9.97 15.43
CA LEU A 147 -10.19 9.64 15.53
C LEU A 147 -10.43 8.37 16.36
N VAL A 148 -9.56 7.36 16.21
CA VAL A 148 -9.64 6.13 17.02
C VAL A 148 -9.37 6.42 18.49
N ASP A 149 -8.41 7.29 18.79
CA ASP A 149 -8.10 7.67 20.17
C ASP A 149 -9.24 8.49 20.79
N GLU A 150 -9.80 9.46 20.07
CA GLU A 150 -10.98 10.23 20.49
C GLU A 150 -12.20 9.32 20.73
N MET A 151 -12.46 8.35 19.84
CA MET A 151 -13.51 7.36 20.06
C MET A 151 -13.22 6.47 21.27
N GLY A 152 -11.96 6.11 21.50
CA GLY A 152 -11.52 5.35 22.68
C GLY A 152 -11.84 6.07 23.98
N LEU A 153 -11.58 7.39 24.03
CA LEU A 153 -11.93 8.24 25.17
C LEU A 153 -13.43 8.29 25.40
N LEU A 154 -14.23 8.51 24.34
CA LEU A 154 -15.69 8.52 24.44
C LEU A 154 -16.23 7.18 24.95
N ARG A 155 -15.69 6.06 24.46
CA ARG A 155 -16.05 4.72 24.94
C ARG A 155 -15.74 4.55 26.42
N ALA A 156 -14.56 5.01 26.88
CA ALA A 156 -14.17 4.91 28.29
C ALA A 156 -15.08 5.77 29.18
N GLU A 157 -15.45 6.97 28.73
CA GLU A 157 -16.41 7.83 29.42
C GLU A 157 -17.78 7.16 29.58
N ILE A 158 -18.31 6.57 28.50
CA ILE A 158 -19.57 5.82 28.53
C ILE A 158 -19.52 4.68 29.53
N VAL A 159 -18.45 3.86 29.51
CA VAL A 159 -18.29 2.74 30.44
C VAL A 159 -18.24 3.24 31.88
N ASN A 160 -17.47 4.30 32.16
CA ASN A 160 -17.39 4.88 33.50
C ASN A 160 -18.75 5.42 33.98
N LEU A 161 -19.55 6.02 33.10
CA LEU A 161 -20.89 6.49 33.43
C LEU A 161 -21.80 5.31 33.81
N LEU A 162 -21.79 4.24 33.02
CA LEU A 162 -22.57 3.02 33.29
C LEU A 162 -22.15 2.34 34.60
N GLU A 163 -20.86 2.21 34.85
CA GLU A 163 -20.35 1.58 36.09
C GLU A 163 -20.73 2.36 37.35
N ARG A 164 -20.82 3.69 37.29
CA ARG A 164 -21.26 4.51 38.42
C ARG A 164 -22.73 4.28 38.76
N GLN A 165 -23.58 4.04 37.76
CA GLN A 165 -25.01 3.78 37.97
C GLN A 165 -25.27 2.38 38.51
N ILE A 166 -24.40 1.39 38.23
CA ILE A 166 -24.51 0.03 38.80
C ILE A 166 -24.08 -0.01 40.27
N LYS A 167 -23.17 0.88 40.68
CA LYS A 167 -22.66 0.97 42.06
C LYS A 167 -23.53 1.80 43.00
N THR A 168 -24.56 2.46 42.47
CA THR A 168 -25.51 3.29 43.22
C THR A 168 -26.80 2.51 43.43
#